data_AF-A0A7K6FV09-F1
#
_entry.id   AF-A0A7K6FV09-F1
#
_cell.length_a   1.000
_cell.length_b   1.000
_cell.length_c   1.000
_cell.angle_alpha   90.00
_cell.angle_beta   90.00
_cell.angle_gamma   90.00
#
_symmetry.space_group_name_H-M   'P 1'
#
loop_
_entity.id
_entity.type
_entity.pdbx_description
1 polymer ?
#
loop_
_entity_poly.entity_id
_entity_poly.type
_entity_poly.pdbx_seq_one_letter_code
_entity_poly.pdbx_strand_id
1 'polypeptide(L)'
;RAGMEALLGQVEQLPALLAVSRSALVRHWDCLTLDRALEWARYFQHLYERLRARPQLRELLGRRLRRAQPSPPLAFAALGRCPQLLGLALLENRALPPAACRRLLRSLLRARACGVVAAALALLKQDGDGDRDGGSPDGGQEGAAGEGCTAELLLSWLMDNQERFSAFCLCLPGSLLAFLAGHYSQFSRSYLDLLTGWGSLLLYDPLQGRWVKSCLDKAELSWEELKERFSCLCQGSADLKEQTQAALKLLKTRDGDFEVCGLSVWTDLLMEI
;
A
#
# COMPACT_ATOMS: atom_id res chain seq x y z
N ARG A 1 -3.07 -5.65 -42.16
CA ARG A 1 -2.23 -6.86 -41.84
C ARG A 1 -1.13 -6.54 -40.84
N ALA A 2 -0.28 -5.53 -41.08
CA ALA A 2 0.83 -5.13 -40.19
C ALA A 2 0.43 -4.92 -38.71
N GLY A 3 -0.70 -4.27 -38.43
CA GLY A 3 -1.14 -4.05 -37.03
C GLY A 3 -1.48 -5.34 -36.26
N MET A 4 -1.94 -6.40 -36.95
CA MET A 4 -2.27 -7.67 -36.29
C MET A 4 -1.01 -8.51 -36.01
N GLU A 5 -0.01 -8.43 -36.86
CA GLU A 5 1.29 -9.07 -36.64
C GLU A 5 2.06 -8.42 -35.49
N ALA A 6 2.00 -7.09 -35.36
CA ALA A 6 2.55 -6.37 -34.22
C ALA A 6 1.89 -6.78 -32.89
N LEU A 7 0.55 -6.93 -32.86
CA LEU A 7 -0.18 -7.42 -31.69
C LEU A 7 0.22 -8.85 -31.32
N LEU A 8 0.45 -9.71 -32.31
CA LEU A 8 0.90 -11.08 -32.09
C LEU A 8 2.30 -11.11 -31.49
N GLY A 9 3.24 -10.31 -32.00
CA GLY A 9 4.59 -10.19 -31.46
C GLY A 9 4.61 -9.67 -30.01
N GLN A 10 3.72 -8.72 -29.66
CA GLN A 10 3.59 -8.24 -28.29
C GLN A 10 3.08 -9.32 -27.32
N VAL A 11 2.13 -10.16 -27.75
CA VAL A 11 1.57 -11.23 -26.91
C VAL A 11 2.57 -12.37 -26.70
N GLU A 12 3.48 -12.61 -27.66
CA GLU A 12 4.59 -13.57 -27.50
C GLU A 12 5.60 -13.15 -26.41
N GLN A 13 5.68 -11.86 -26.05
CA GLN A 13 6.57 -11.36 -24.99
C GLN A 13 6.03 -11.61 -23.57
N LEU A 14 4.74 -11.90 -23.41
CA LEU A 14 4.11 -12.13 -22.09
C LEU A 14 4.79 -13.27 -21.30
N PRO A 15 5.01 -14.47 -21.89
CA PRO A 15 5.84 -15.51 -21.29
C PRO A 15 7.17 -15.02 -20.71
N ALA A 16 7.92 -14.25 -21.49
CA ALA A 16 9.23 -13.76 -21.10
C ALA A 16 9.11 -12.77 -19.94
N LEU A 17 8.12 -11.87 -19.97
CA LEU A 17 7.84 -10.95 -18.87
C LEU A 17 7.54 -11.69 -17.56
N LEU A 18 6.71 -12.74 -17.60
CA LEU A 18 6.41 -13.55 -16.42
C LEU A 18 7.64 -14.35 -15.94
N ALA A 19 8.45 -14.88 -16.85
CA ALA A 19 9.70 -15.56 -16.50
C ALA A 19 10.69 -14.60 -15.83
N VAL A 20 10.87 -13.40 -16.38
CA VAL A 20 11.74 -12.37 -15.80
C VAL A 20 11.21 -11.96 -14.42
N SER A 21 9.90 -11.78 -14.25
CA SER A 21 9.29 -11.41 -12.96
C SER A 21 9.50 -12.43 -11.83
N ARG A 22 9.77 -13.70 -12.18
CA ARG A 22 10.07 -14.79 -11.23
C ARG A 22 11.57 -15.02 -11.03
N SER A 23 12.42 -14.26 -11.72
CA SER A 23 13.87 -14.43 -11.72
C SER A 23 14.58 -13.42 -10.81
N ALA A 24 15.86 -13.66 -10.55
CA ALA A 24 16.71 -12.72 -9.80
C ALA A 24 16.95 -11.38 -10.53
N LEU A 25 16.60 -11.28 -11.82
CA LEU A 25 16.77 -10.05 -12.61
C LEU A 25 15.92 -8.90 -12.07
N VAL A 26 14.83 -9.21 -11.36
CA VAL A 26 13.95 -8.21 -10.73
C VAL A 26 14.70 -7.35 -9.70
N ARG A 27 15.84 -7.81 -9.17
CA ARG A 27 16.68 -7.04 -8.25
C ARG A 27 17.13 -5.69 -8.82
N HIS A 28 17.19 -5.55 -10.14
CA HIS A 28 17.61 -4.33 -10.82
C HIS A 28 16.43 -3.51 -11.35
N TRP A 29 15.19 -3.90 -11.03
CA TRP A 29 14.02 -3.14 -11.46
C TRP A 29 13.88 -1.88 -10.62
N ASP A 30 13.85 -0.73 -11.30
CA ASP A 30 13.43 0.54 -10.73
C ASP A 30 11.90 0.70 -10.76
N CYS A 31 11.41 1.75 -10.12
CA CYS A 31 9.98 2.08 -10.09
C CYS A 31 9.37 2.20 -11.49
N LEU A 32 10.11 2.78 -12.44
CA LEU A 32 9.66 3.00 -13.81
C LEU A 32 9.52 1.68 -14.59
N THR A 33 10.48 0.77 -14.45
CA THR A 33 10.44 -0.56 -15.08
C THR A 33 9.27 -1.37 -14.54
N LEU A 34 9.03 -1.30 -13.22
CA LEU A 34 7.88 -1.92 -12.59
C LEU A 34 6.55 -1.34 -13.10
N ASP A 35 6.42 -0.01 -13.17
CA ASP A 35 5.21 0.65 -13.66
C ASP A 35 4.91 0.22 -15.10
N ARG A 36 5.93 0.23 -15.96
CA ARG A 36 5.82 -0.25 -17.34
C ARG A 36 5.37 -1.70 -17.39
N ALA A 37 5.94 -2.59 -16.57
CA ALA A 37 5.53 -3.99 -16.52
C ALA A 37 4.04 -4.13 -16.12
N LEU A 38 3.58 -3.34 -15.15
CA LEU A 38 2.18 -3.31 -14.73
C LEU A 38 1.25 -2.72 -15.80
N GLU A 39 1.69 -1.70 -16.54
CA GLU A 39 0.97 -1.15 -17.68
C GLU A 39 0.82 -2.18 -18.81
N TRP A 40 1.90 -2.91 -19.13
CA TRP A 40 1.86 -4.03 -20.06
C TRP A 40 0.84 -5.08 -19.61
N ALA A 41 0.82 -5.44 -18.33
CA ALA A 41 -0.17 -6.39 -17.82
C ALA A 41 -1.61 -5.88 -17.97
N ARG A 42 -1.87 -4.58 -17.73
CA ARG A 42 -3.19 -3.97 -17.94
C ARG A 42 -3.55 -3.90 -19.41
N TYR A 43 -2.59 -3.64 -20.29
CA TYR A 43 -2.77 -3.67 -21.73
C TYR A 43 -3.22 -5.07 -22.18
N PHE A 44 -2.58 -6.14 -21.70
CA PHE A 44 -3.00 -7.51 -22.00
C PHE A 44 -4.41 -7.83 -21.47
N GLN A 45 -4.77 -7.33 -20.28
CA GLN A 45 -6.13 -7.45 -19.77
C GLN A 45 -7.14 -6.73 -20.68
N HIS A 46 -6.84 -5.51 -21.12
CA HIS A 46 -7.72 -4.77 -22.02
C HIS A 46 -7.84 -5.45 -23.40
N LEU A 47 -6.74 -5.99 -23.91
CA LEU A 47 -6.72 -6.77 -25.14
C LEU A 47 -7.57 -8.04 -25.02
N TYR A 48 -7.53 -8.72 -23.88
CA TYR A 48 -8.42 -9.84 -23.58
C TYR A 48 -9.89 -9.41 -23.62
N GLU A 49 -10.26 -8.35 -22.91
CA GLU A 49 -11.66 -7.87 -22.85
C GLU A 49 -12.22 -7.52 -24.24
N ARG A 50 -11.37 -6.92 -25.09
CA ARG A 50 -11.74 -6.57 -26.46
C ARG A 50 -11.85 -7.78 -27.39
N LEU A 51 -11.05 -8.83 -27.15
CA LEU A 51 -10.97 -9.99 -28.03
C LEU A 51 -11.78 -11.20 -27.55
N ARG A 52 -12.30 -11.20 -26.31
CA ARG A 52 -13.09 -12.30 -25.76
C ARG A 52 -14.33 -12.63 -26.59
N ALA A 53 -14.91 -11.62 -27.26
CA ALA A 53 -16.07 -11.77 -28.15
C ALA A 53 -15.71 -12.25 -29.58
N ARG A 54 -14.44 -12.52 -29.88
CA ARG A 54 -13.96 -12.86 -31.24
C ARG A 54 -13.26 -14.24 -31.27
N PRO A 55 -14.00 -15.34 -31.55
CA PRO A 55 -13.50 -16.71 -31.36
C PRO A 55 -12.32 -17.08 -32.26
N GLN A 56 -12.28 -16.58 -33.50
CA GLN A 56 -11.20 -16.86 -34.46
C GLN A 56 -9.85 -16.26 -34.00
N LEU A 57 -9.87 -15.01 -33.50
CA LEU A 57 -8.66 -14.33 -33.01
C LEU A 57 -8.19 -14.93 -31.68
N ARG A 58 -9.11 -15.36 -30.82
CA ARG A 58 -8.82 -16.07 -29.57
C ARG A 58 -8.00 -17.34 -29.84
N GLU A 59 -8.42 -18.14 -30.82
CA GLU A 59 -7.76 -19.41 -31.13
C GLU A 59 -6.36 -19.18 -31.72
N LEU A 60 -6.21 -18.18 -32.60
CA LEU A 60 -4.90 -17.82 -33.16
C LEU A 60 -3.91 -17.34 -32.08
N LEU A 61 -4.36 -16.47 -31.17
CA LEU A 61 -3.55 -15.99 -30.04
C LEU A 61 -3.20 -17.12 -29.07
N GLY A 62 -4.16 -18.00 -28.76
CA GLY A 62 -3.93 -19.17 -27.91
C GLY A 62 -2.89 -20.13 -28.51
N ARG A 63 -2.95 -20.39 -29.82
CA ARG A 63 -1.94 -21.22 -30.51
C ARG A 63 -0.54 -20.60 -30.47
N ARG A 64 -0.44 -19.28 -30.59
CA ARG A 64 0.83 -18.55 -30.55
C ARG A 64 1.44 -18.55 -29.16
N LEU A 65 0.65 -18.25 -28.12
CA LEU A 65 1.08 -18.33 -26.72
C LEU A 65 1.58 -19.72 -26.34
N ARG A 66 0.90 -20.78 -26.82
CA ARG A 66 1.34 -22.17 -26.62
C ARG A 66 2.66 -22.50 -27.31
N ARG A 67 2.94 -21.90 -28.48
CA ARG A 67 4.23 -22.08 -29.18
C ARG A 67 5.37 -21.31 -28.53
N ALA A 68 5.07 -20.20 -27.88
CA ALA A 68 6.06 -19.34 -27.23
C ALA A 68 6.56 -19.88 -25.87
N GLN A 69 6.08 -21.04 -25.39
CA GLN A 69 6.51 -21.61 -24.10
C GLN A 69 6.71 -23.14 -24.12
N PRO A 70 7.71 -23.64 -23.36
CA PRO A 70 7.85 -25.07 -23.11
C PRO A 70 7.05 -25.65 -21.93
N SER A 71 6.57 -24.88 -20.93
CA SER A 71 5.55 -25.26 -19.91
C SER A 71 5.57 -24.34 -18.67
N PRO A 72 4.43 -24.11 -17.96
CA PRO A 72 3.06 -24.50 -18.32
C PRO A 72 2.44 -23.52 -19.34
N PRO A 73 1.59 -24.01 -20.25
CA PRO A 73 1.05 -23.21 -21.33
C PRO A 73 0.13 -22.09 -20.81
N LEU A 74 0.50 -20.84 -21.04
CA LEU A 74 -0.38 -19.70 -20.80
C LEU A 74 -1.56 -19.76 -21.78
N ALA A 75 -2.75 -20.04 -21.26
CA ALA A 75 -3.97 -19.98 -22.05
C ALA A 75 -4.35 -18.53 -22.37
N PHE A 76 -5.17 -18.32 -23.40
CA PHE A 76 -5.73 -16.99 -23.70
C PHE A 76 -6.43 -16.35 -22.50
N ALA A 77 -7.05 -17.15 -21.62
CA ALA A 77 -7.66 -16.67 -20.38
C ALA A 77 -6.65 -16.03 -19.40
N ALA A 78 -5.36 -16.38 -19.50
CA ALA A 78 -4.30 -15.77 -18.71
C ALA A 78 -4.12 -14.28 -19.03
N LEU A 79 -4.44 -13.85 -20.27
CA LEU A 79 -4.39 -12.43 -20.67
C LEU A 79 -5.32 -11.57 -19.82
N GLY A 80 -6.53 -12.05 -19.54
CA GLY A 80 -7.49 -11.36 -18.68
C GLY A 80 -7.06 -11.30 -17.20
N ARG A 81 -6.13 -12.17 -16.80
CA ARG A 81 -5.59 -12.26 -15.43
C ARG A 81 -4.15 -11.75 -15.33
N CYS A 82 -3.61 -11.12 -16.37
CA CYS A 82 -2.21 -10.72 -16.42
C CYS A 82 -1.77 -9.83 -15.26
N PRO A 83 -2.52 -8.79 -14.86
CA PRO A 83 -2.13 -7.96 -13.71
C PRO A 83 -2.03 -8.75 -12.42
N GLN A 84 -2.93 -9.72 -12.20
CA GLN A 84 -2.92 -10.56 -11.01
C GLN A 84 -1.76 -11.56 -11.05
N LEU A 85 -1.52 -12.20 -12.20
CA LEU A 85 -0.43 -13.16 -12.38
C LEU A 85 0.94 -12.50 -12.24
N LEU A 86 1.12 -11.33 -12.84
CA LEU A 86 2.36 -10.56 -12.71
C LEU A 86 2.53 -10.04 -11.28
N GLY A 87 1.46 -9.52 -10.67
CA GLY A 87 1.48 -9.04 -9.29
C GLY A 87 1.88 -10.14 -8.30
N LEU A 88 1.27 -11.33 -8.41
CA LEU A 88 1.62 -12.48 -7.58
C LEU A 88 3.07 -12.93 -7.81
N ALA A 89 3.49 -13.07 -9.08
CA ALA A 89 4.85 -13.49 -9.41
C ALA A 89 5.92 -12.55 -8.83
N LEU A 90 5.66 -11.24 -8.82
CA LEU A 90 6.57 -10.26 -8.23
C LEU A 90 6.52 -10.26 -6.70
N LEU A 91 5.34 -10.42 -6.08
CA LEU A 91 5.21 -10.49 -4.62
C LEU A 91 5.87 -11.73 -4.02
N GLU A 92 5.83 -12.86 -4.72
CA GLU A 92 6.52 -14.10 -4.31
C GLU A 92 8.03 -14.02 -4.50
N ASN A 93 8.52 -13.05 -5.29
CA ASN A 93 9.93 -12.94 -5.63
C ASN A 93 10.70 -12.15 -4.56
N ARG A 94 11.47 -12.88 -3.74
CA ARG A 94 12.34 -12.30 -2.70
C ARG A 94 13.44 -11.38 -3.23
N ALA A 95 13.73 -11.40 -4.54
CA ALA A 95 14.70 -10.50 -5.16
C ALA A 95 14.11 -9.10 -5.45
N LEU A 96 12.79 -8.89 -5.28
CA LEU A 96 12.15 -7.60 -5.53
C LEU A 96 12.67 -6.55 -4.54
N PRO A 97 13.23 -5.42 -5.02
CA PRO A 97 13.70 -4.36 -4.13
C PRO A 97 12.58 -3.79 -3.25
N PRO A 98 12.86 -3.40 -1.99
CA PRO A 98 11.89 -2.82 -1.07
C PRO A 98 11.01 -1.70 -1.67
N ALA A 99 11.64 -0.73 -2.34
CA ALA A 99 10.92 0.38 -2.99
C ALA A 99 9.98 -0.09 -4.11
N ALA A 100 10.42 -1.05 -4.93
CA ALA A 100 9.60 -1.65 -5.97
C ALA A 100 8.46 -2.50 -5.37
N CYS A 101 8.71 -3.21 -4.27
CA CYS A 101 7.69 -3.95 -3.52
C CYS A 101 6.59 -3.02 -2.98
N ARG A 102 6.97 -1.91 -2.32
CA ARG A 102 6.00 -0.89 -1.89
C ARG A 102 5.18 -0.34 -3.05
N ARG A 103 5.83 0.00 -4.15
CA ARG A 103 5.14 0.55 -5.32
C ARG A 103 4.19 -0.47 -5.95
N LEU A 104 4.59 -1.74 -6.04
CA LEU A 104 3.73 -2.84 -6.47
C LEU A 104 2.54 -2.98 -5.53
N LEU A 105 2.77 -3.01 -4.22
CA LEU A 105 1.73 -3.11 -3.21
C LEU A 105 0.76 -1.93 -3.31
N ARG A 106 1.21 -0.68 -3.46
CA ARG A 106 0.32 0.47 -3.73
C ARG A 106 -0.50 0.32 -4.99
N SER A 107 0.08 -0.27 -6.04
CA SER A 107 -0.64 -0.48 -7.31
C SER A 107 -1.73 -1.55 -7.20
N LEU A 108 -1.53 -2.55 -6.35
CA LEU A 108 -2.44 -3.67 -6.10
C LEU A 108 -3.47 -3.30 -5.02
N LEU A 109 -3.02 -2.74 -3.92
CA LEU A 109 -3.78 -2.07 -2.87
C LEU A 109 -4.28 -0.74 -3.40
N ARG A 110 -5.21 -0.80 -4.36
CA ARG A 110 -5.94 0.40 -4.80
C ARG A 110 -6.65 1.02 -3.60
N ALA A 111 -6.87 2.34 -3.65
CA ALA A 111 -7.62 3.07 -2.61
C ALA A 111 -8.93 2.37 -2.20
N ARG A 112 -9.62 1.71 -3.14
CA ARG A 112 -10.81 0.88 -2.85
C ARG A 112 -10.52 -0.34 -1.97
N ALA A 113 -9.45 -1.09 -2.23
CA ALA A 113 -9.11 -2.28 -1.44
C ALA A 113 -8.62 -1.92 -0.04
N CYS A 114 -7.81 -0.87 0.09
CA CYS A 114 -7.46 -0.30 1.40
C CYS A 114 -8.71 0.19 2.14
N GLY A 115 -9.62 0.86 1.42
CA GLY A 115 -10.90 1.29 1.97
C GLY A 115 -11.74 0.14 2.51
N VAL A 116 -11.77 -1.02 1.84
CA VAL A 116 -12.48 -2.21 2.35
C VAL A 116 -11.84 -2.71 3.65
N VAL A 117 -10.52 -2.84 3.71
CA VAL A 117 -9.84 -3.31 4.93
C VAL A 117 -10.02 -2.30 6.08
N ALA A 118 -9.90 -1.00 5.81
CA ALA A 118 -10.15 0.05 6.80
C ALA A 118 -11.61 0.06 7.28
N ALA A 119 -12.57 -0.09 6.37
CA ALA A 119 -13.98 -0.19 6.71
C ALA A 119 -14.29 -1.45 7.52
N ALA A 120 -13.69 -2.59 7.17
CA ALA A 120 -13.84 -3.82 7.95
C ALA A 120 -13.31 -3.65 9.38
N LEU A 121 -12.12 -3.05 9.55
CA LEU A 121 -11.59 -2.72 10.87
C LEU A 121 -12.50 -1.74 11.61
N ALA A 122 -13.02 -0.71 10.95
CA ALA A 122 -13.91 0.25 11.58
C ALA A 122 -15.22 -0.37 12.07
N LEU A 123 -15.85 -1.24 11.25
CA LEU A 123 -17.07 -1.95 11.61
C LEU A 123 -16.85 -2.90 12.80
N LEU A 124 -15.75 -3.68 12.76
CA LEU A 124 -15.39 -4.60 13.85
C LEU A 124 -15.14 -3.88 15.18
N LYS A 125 -14.86 -2.57 15.16
CA LYS A 125 -14.76 -1.77 16.38
C LYS A 125 -16.10 -1.21 16.85
N GLN A 126 -16.98 -0.83 15.93
CA GLN A 126 -18.29 -0.25 16.25
C GLN A 126 -19.21 -1.25 16.95
N ASP A 127 -19.16 -2.52 16.57
CA ASP A 127 -19.97 -3.57 17.21
C ASP A 127 -19.51 -3.91 18.64
N GLY A 128 -18.27 -3.58 19.00
CA GLY A 128 -17.72 -3.82 20.35
C GLY A 128 -18.00 -2.71 21.37
N ASP A 129 -18.53 -1.55 20.95
CA ASP A 129 -18.83 -0.40 21.82
C ASP A 129 -20.34 -0.25 22.12
N GLY A 130 -21.16 -1.09 21.48
CA GLY A 130 -22.61 -1.02 21.51
C GLY A 130 -23.32 -2.06 22.37
N ASP A 131 -22.90 -2.31 23.62
CA ASP A 131 -23.83 -2.80 24.66
C ASP A 131 -23.23 -2.75 26.08
N ARG A 132 -23.29 -1.58 26.73
CA ARG A 132 -23.17 -1.48 28.19
C ARG A 132 -24.09 -0.39 28.73
N ASP A 133 -25.39 -0.56 28.52
CA ASP A 133 -26.36 0.08 29.42
C ASP A 133 -27.60 -0.81 29.64
N GLY A 134 -27.60 -1.50 30.78
CA GLY A 134 -28.83 -1.90 31.48
C GLY A 134 -29.46 -3.27 31.19
N GLY A 135 -29.19 -4.25 32.06
CA GLY A 135 -30.27 -5.10 32.61
C GLY A 135 -30.22 -6.62 32.41
N SER A 136 -29.80 -7.31 33.47
CA SER A 136 -30.04 -8.72 33.84
C SER A 136 -29.31 -9.87 33.10
N PRO A 137 -28.93 -10.94 33.84
CA PRO A 137 -28.19 -12.08 33.30
C PRO A 137 -29.11 -13.29 33.08
N ASP A 138 -29.39 -13.64 31.83
CA ASP A 138 -29.72 -15.03 31.49
C ASP A 138 -29.51 -15.33 30.00
N GLY A 139 -28.86 -16.46 29.72
CA GLY A 139 -28.93 -17.15 28.44
C GLY A 139 -27.85 -16.87 27.39
N GLY A 140 -26.91 -17.81 27.23
CA GLY A 140 -26.38 -18.19 25.91
C GLY A 140 -25.20 -17.40 25.36
N GLN A 141 -24.05 -17.47 26.03
CA GLN A 141 -22.80 -16.87 25.57
C GLN A 141 -22.08 -17.79 24.58
N GLU A 142 -22.40 -17.69 23.28
CA GLU A 142 -21.64 -18.33 22.19
C GLU A 142 -21.25 -17.38 21.03
N GLY A 143 -21.49 -16.06 21.12
CA GLY A 143 -21.22 -15.12 20.02
C GLY A 143 -19.95 -14.25 20.11
N ALA A 144 -19.43 -13.95 21.31
CA ALA A 144 -18.54 -12.79 21.50
C ALA A 144 -17.02 -13.04 21.28
N ALA A 145 -16.59 -14.29 21.08
CA ALA A 145 -15.17 -14.61 20.97
C ALA A 145 -14.59 -14.48 19.54
N GLY A 146 -15.44 -14.35 18.52
CA GLY A 146 -15.04 -14.37 17.11
C GLY A 146 -14.54 -13.02 16.56
N GLU A 147 -15.14 -11.91 16.97
CA GLU A 147 -14.93 -10.59 16.32
C GLU A 147 -13.60 -9.94 16.73
N GLY A 148 -13.26 -9.96 18.02
CA GLY A 148 -11.94 -9.51 18.50
C GLY A 148 -10.79 -10.28 17.82
N CYS A 149 -10.98 -11.58 17.60
CA CYS A 149 -10.03 -12.43 16.88
C CYS A 149 -9.87 -11.99 15.41
N THR A 150 -10.95 -11.62 14.72
CA THR A 150 -10.86 -11.19 13.31
C THR A 150 -10.13 -9.86 13.11
N ALA A 151 -10.36 -8.87 13.99
CA ALA A 151 -9.65 -7.59 13.91
C ALA A 151 -8.15 -7.78 14.19
N GLU A 152 -7.79 -8.60 15.17
CA GLU A 152 -6.40 -8.94 15.48
C GLU A 152 -5.71 -9.72 14.36
N LEU A 153 -6.41 -10.67 13.72
CA LEU A 153 -5.90 -11.40 12.55
C LEU A 153 -5.68 -10.48 11.35
N LEU A 154 -6.57 -9.53 11.10
CA LEU A 154 -6.41 -8.55 10.02
C LEU A 154 -5.26 -7.58 10.30
N LEU A 155 -5.13 -7.11 11.54
CA LEU A 155 -4.03 -6.22 11.93
C LEU A 155 -2.69 -6.95 11.91
N SER A 156 -2.61 -8.17 12.44
CA SER A 156 -1.39 -8.98 12.35
C SER A 156 -1.02 -9.26 10.90
N TRP A 157 -1.97 -9.66 10.04
CA TRP A 157 -1.72 -9.81 8.61
C TRP A 157 -1.23 -8.51 7.96
N LEU A 158 -1.81 -7.36 8.33
CA LEU A 158 -1.41 -6.07 7.76
C LEU A 158 0.00 -5.69 8.17
N MET A 159 0.35 -5.90 9.46
CA MET A 159 1.57 -5.44 10.10
C MET A 159 2.74 -6.43 9.97
N ASP A 160 2.49 -7.71 9.66
CA ASP A 160 3.51 -8.74 9.42
C ASP A 160 4.45 -8.39 8.24
N ASN A 161 4.01 -7.51 7.34
CA ASN A 161 4.82 -7.02 6.25
C ASN A 161 4.88 -5.50 6.26
N GLN A 162 6.06 -4.95 6.60
CA GLN A 162 6.28 -3.51 6.68
C GLN A 162 5.93 -2.75 5.39
N GLU A 163 6.18 -3.35 4.23
CA GLU A 163 5.88 -2.71 2.94
C GLU A 163 4.38 -2.66 2.66
N ARG A 164 3.65 -3.68 3.11
CA ARG A 164 2.19 -3.74 3.05
C ARG A 164 1.57 -2.71 3.96
N PHE A 165 2.01 -2.66 5.22
CA PHE A 165 1.55 -1.66 6.18
C PHE A 165 1.82 -0.23 5.68
N SER A 166 3.02 0.00 5.15
CA SER A 166 3.41 1.29 4.57
C SER A 166 2.54 1.67 3.37
N ALA A 167 2.33 0.74 2.44
CA ALA A 167 1.46 0.97 1.28
C ALA A 167 0.01 1.25 1.69
N PHE A 168 -0.52 0.50 2.67
CA PHE A 168 -1.85 0.73 3.22
C PHE A 168 -2.01 2.14 3.80
N CYS A 169 -1.05 2.59 4.61
CA CYS A 169 -1.05 3.93 5.19
C CYS A 169 -0.93 5.04 4.14
N LEU A 170 -0.31 4.78 2.99
CA LEU A 170 -0.20 5.77 1.91
C LEU A 170 -1.45 5.86 1.03
N CYS A 171 -2.26 4.81 1.00
CA CYS A 171 -3.48 4.76 0.19
C CYS A 171 -4.73 5.32 0.88
N LEU A 172 -4.65 5.60 2.18
CA LEU A 172 -5.78 6.09 2.99
C LEU A 172 -5.60 7.56 3.39
N PRO A 173 -6.71 8.31 3.55
CA PRO A 173 -6.68 9.67 4.08
C PRO A 173 -6.25 9.68 5.55
N GLY A 174 -5.62 10.77 6.00
CA GLY A 174 -5.12 10.92 7.37
C GLY A 174 -6.21 10.73 8.43
N SER A 175 -7.43 11.18 8.15
CA SER A 175 -8.58 11.04 9.05
C SER A 175 -8.96 9.58 9.35
N LEU A 176 -8.96 8.70 8.34
CA LEU A 176 -9.23 7.27 8.55
C LEU A 176 -8.10 6.59 9.31
N LEU A 177 -6.85 6.99 9.05
CA LEU A 177 -5.70 6.44 9.78
C LEU A 177 -5.69 6.89 11.24
N ALA A 178 -6.08 8.14 11.51
CA ALA A 178 -6.26 8.65 12.87
C ALA A 178 -7.39 7.93 13.61
N PHE A 179 -8.51 7.66 12.94
CA PHE A 179 -9.58 6.83 13.48
C PHE A 179 -9.07 5.43 13.88
N LEU A 180 -8.37 4.74 12.96
CA LEU A 180 -7.80 3.42 13.26
C LEU A 180 -6.77 3.46 14.39
N ALA A 181 -5.91 4.49 14.42
CA ALA A 181 -4.92 4.68 15.49
C ALA A 181 -5.59 4.92 16.85
N GLY A 182 -6.71 5.64 16.90
CA GLY A 182 -7.46 5.89 18.12
C GLY A 182 -8.10 4.62 18.71
N HIS A 183 -8.38 3.62 17.88
CA HIS A 183 -9.05 2.39 18.30
C HIS A 183 -8.13 1.18 18.45
N TYR A 184 -6.96 1.19 17.81
CA TYR A 184 -6.01 0.08 17.81
C TYR A 184 -4.62 0.57 18.22
N SER A 185 -4.25 0.35 19.49
CA SER A 185 -2.98 0.83 20.06
C SER A 185 -1.73 0.29 19.34
N GLN A 186 -1.76 -0.96 18.88
CA GLN A 186 -0.68 -1.53 18.07
C GLN A 186 -0.52 -0.81 16.72
N PHE A 187 -1.64 -0.46 16.08
CA PHE A 187 -1.65 0.31 14.84
C PHE A 187 -1.10 1.71 15.08
N SER A 188 -1.55 2.39 16.15
CA SER A 188 -1.08 3.74 16.52
C SER A 188 0.45 3.79 16.64
N ARG A 189 1.04 2.87 17.43
CA ARG A 189 2.50 2.83 17.64
C ARG A 189 3.26 2.64 16.33
N SER A 190 2.90 1.62 15.55
CA SER A 190 3.58 1.36 14.27
C SER A 190 3.35 2.47 13.24
N TYR A 191 2.20 3.13 13.26
CA TYR A 191 1.94 4.26 12.38
C TYR A 191 2.76 5.50 12.76
N LEU A 192 2.88 5.81 14.05
CA LEU A 192 3.75 6.88 14.54
C LEU A 192 5.23 6.61 14.22
N ASP A 193 5.71 5.38 14.39
CA ASP A 193 7.07 4.97 14.01
C ASP A 193 7.30 5.14 12.50
N LEU A 194 6.30 4.80 11.69
CA LEU A 194 6.34 4.95 10.24
C LEU A 194 6.39 6.43 9.81
N LEU A 195 5.53 7.28 10.39
CA LEU A 195 5.53 8.73 10.15
C LEU A 195 6.86 9.36 10.59
N THR A 196 7.41 8.91 11.71
CA THR A 196 8.73 9.33 12.20
C THR A 196 9.80 8.99 11.16
N GLY A 197 9.81 7.76 10.66
CA GLY A 197 10.75 7.32 9.63
C GLY A 197 10.65 8.14 8.33
N TRP A 198 9.43 8.49 7.91
CA TRP A 198 9.22 9.32 6.71
C TRP A 198 9.61 10.78 6.93
N GLY A 199 9.28 11.37 8.08
CA GLY A 199 9.62 12.76 8.39
C GLY A 199 11.12 12.98 8.52
N SER A 200 11.86 12.03 9.09
CA SER A 200 13.33 12.08 9.18
C SER A 200 14.04 12.10 7.81
N LEU A 201 13.34 11.77 6.71
CA LEU A 201 13.88 11.81 5.36
C LEU A 201 13.61 13.14 4.63
N LEU A 202 12.96 14.10 5.30
CA LEU A 202 12.79 15.46 4.79
C LEU A 202 14.05 16.28 5.09
N LEU A 203 14.39 17.18 4.17
CA LEU A 203 15.46 18.16 4.30
C LEU A 203 14.88 19.55 4.21
N TYR A 204 15.38 20.47 5.03
CA TYR A 204 14.97 21.86 4.94
C TYR A 204 15.67 22.55 3.76
N ASP A 205 14.90 23.14 2.86
CA ASP A 205 15.40 24.00 1.79
C ASP A 205 15.36 25.46 2.26
N PRO A 206 16.50 26.08 2.59
CA PRO A 206 16.55 27.45 3.08
C PRO A 206 16.19 28.49 2.01
N LEU A 207 16.25 28.15 0.72
CA LEU A 207 15.85 29.06 -0.37
C LEU A 207 14.34 29.15 -0.49
N GLN A 208 13.65 28.06 -0.20
CA GLN A 208 12.19 27.96 -0.29
C GLN A 208 11.50 28.09 1.08
N GLY A 209 12.27 28.05 2.16
CA GLY A 209 11.76 28.12 3.53
C GLY A 209 10.84 26.96 3.89
N ARG A 210 11.09 25.76 3.32
CA ARG A 210 10.20 24.59 3.47
C ARG A 210 10.96 23.28 3.52
N TRP A 211 10.32 22.28 4.13
CA TRP A 211 10.79 20.91 4.10
C TRP A 211 10.50 20.25 2.75
N VAL A 212 11.52 19.64 2.14
CA VAL A 212 11.45 18.96 0.86
C VAL A 212 11.95 17.53 0.97
N LYS A 213 11.57 16.68 0.02
CA LYS A 213 12.03 15.28 -0.05
C LYS A 213 13.53 15.22 -0.30
N SER A 214 14.29 14.50 0.54
CA SER A 214 15.73 14.28 0.33
C SER A 214 16.07 13.63 -1.01
N CYS A 215 15.23 12.70 -1.47
CA CYS A 215 15.26 12.13 -2.81
C CYS A 215 13.91 11.47 -3.14
N LEU A 216 13.52 11.54 -4.43
CA LEU A 216 12.22 11.07 -4.92
C LEU A 216 11.95 9.57 -4.66
N ASP A 217 13.01 8.76 -4.57
CA ASP A 217 12.90 7.31 -4.42
C ASP A 217 12.91 6.83 -2.95
N LYS A 218 13.28 7.68 -1.98
CA LYS A 218 13.33 7.29 -0.55
C LYS A 218 12.26 7.97 0.29
N ALA A 219 11.95 9.24 0.03
CA ALA A 219 10.99 9.98 0.83
C ALA A 219 9.56 9.74 0.34
N GLU A 220 8.77 9.07 1.17
CA GLU A 220 7.41 8.66 0.80
C GLU A 220 6.41 9.82 0.87
N LEU A 221 6.48 10.64 1.92
CA LEU A 221 5.60 11.80 2.13
C LEU A 221 6.29 13.12 1.80
N SER A 222 5.51 14.05 1.26
CA SER A 222 5.82 15.49 1.25
C SER A 222 5.59 16.10 2.64
N TRP A 223 6.08 17.33 2.83
CA TRP A 223 5.83 18.10 4.06
C TRP A 223 4.33 18.25 4.33
N GLU A 224 3.56 18.60 3.30
CA GLU A 224 2.12 18.85 3.40
C GLU A 224 1.36 17.59 3.79
N GLU A 225 1.73 16.44 3.22
CA GLU A 225 1.14 15.16 3.59
C GLU A 225 1.50 14.78 5.03
N LEU A 226 2.78 14.91 5.42
CA LEU A 226 3.21 14.61 6.79
C LEU A 226 2.46 15.46 7.82
N LYS A 227 2.35 16.77 7.56
CA LYS A 227 1.59 17.70 8.38
C LYS A 227 0.12 17.29 8.47
N GLU A 228 -0.53 17.00 7.35
CA GLU A 228 -1.92 16.55 7.34
C GLU A 228 -2.12 15.30 8.20
N ARG A 229 -1.21 14.31 8.13
CA ARG A 229 -1.28 13.11 8.97
C ARG A 229 -1.20 13.44 10.46
N PHE A 230 -0.24 14.27 10.88
CA PHE A 230 -0.10 14.64 12.28
C PHE A 230 -1.26 15.52 12.77
N SER A 231 -1.75 16.45 11.94
CA SER A 231 -2.95 17.24 12.25
C SER A 231 -4.16 16.33 12.49
N CYS A 232 -4.40 15.32 11.65
CA CYS A 232 -5.49 14.37 11.88
C CYS A 232 -5.32 13.57 13.17
N LEU A 233 -4.11 13.13 13.51
CA LEU A 233 -3.83 12.43 14.77
C LEU A 233 -4.11 13.33 15.99
N CYS A 234 -3.69 14.59 15.93
CA CYS A 234 -3.94 15.58 16.99
C CYS A 234 -5.42 16.01 17.10
N GLN A 235 -6.21 15.83 16.04
CA GLN A 235 -7.66 16.03 16.04
C GLN A 235 -8.46 14.80 16.48
N GLY A 236 -7.79 13.66 16.73
CA GLY A 236 -8.40 12.42 17.18
C GLY A 236 -8.84 12.44 18.65
N SER A 237 -8.93 11.26 19.27
CA SER A 237 -9.26 11.14 20.70
C SER A 237 -8.22 11.84 21.58
N ALA A 238 -8.62 12.21 22.81
CA ALA A 238 -7.72 12.87 23.76
C ALA A 238 -6.43 12.06 24.00
N ASP A 239 -6.55 10.75 24.18
CA ASP A 239 -5.42 9.84 24.37
C ASP A 239 -4.49 9.80 23.14
N LEU A 240 -5.07 9.74 21.93
CA LEU A 240 -4.30 9.72 20.70
C LEU A 240 -3.56 11.05 20.49
N LYS A 241 -4.22 12.17 20.78
CA LYS A 241 -3.63 13.50 20.73
C LYS A 241 -2.46 13.62 21.69
N GLU A 242 -2.64 13.22 22.96
CA GLU A 242 -1.59 13.29 23.97
C GLU A 242 -0.40 12.41 23.59
N GLN A 243 -0.66 11.17 23.16
CA GLN A 243 0.37 10.26 22.66
C GLN A 243 1.15 10.87 21.49
N THR A 244 0.45 11.46 20.53
CA THR A 244 1.06 12.07 19.33
C THR A 244 1.91 13.28 19.69
N GLN A 245 1.41 14.16 20.57
CA GLN A 245 2.15 15.33 21.03
C GLN A 245 3.38 14.94 21.87
N ALA A 246 3.25 13.91 22.71
CA ALA A 246 4.38 13.37 23.48
C ALA A 246 5.47 12.79 22.56
N ALA A 247 5.07 12.07 21.50
CA ALA A 247 6.00 11.55 20.51
C ALA A 247 6.73 12.68 19.76
N LEU A 248 6.01 13.72 19.30
CA LEU A 248 6.63 14.87 18.64
C LEU A 248 7.60 15.64 19.54
N LYS A 249 7.23 15.87 20.81
CA LYS A 249 8.12 16.50 21.80
C LYS A 249 9.39 15.68 22.00
N LEU A 250 9.27 14.36 22.13
CA LEU A 250 10.42 13.47 22.25
C LEU A 250 11.34 13.55 21.03
N LEU A 251 10.78 13.62 19.82
CA LEU A 251 11.54 13.74 18.58
C LEU A 251 12.23 15.10 18.46
N LYS A 252 11.55 16.19 18.81
CA LYS A 252 12.15 17.53 18.93
C LYS A 252 13.34 17.51 19.89
N THR A 253 13.19 16.93 21.07
CA THR A 253 14.29 16.84 22.05
C THR A 253 15.47 16.03 21.51
N ARG A 254 15.21 14.93 20.78
CA ARG A 254 16.27 14.12 20.14
C ARG A 254 17.05 14.88 19.07
N ASP A 255 16.40 15.79 18.36
CA ASP A 255 17.06 16.64 17.37
C ASP A 255 17.89 17.75 18.01
N GLY A 256 17.76 17.99 19.33
CA GLY A 256 18.50 19.02 20.06
C GLY A 256 17.63 20.12 20.68
N ASP A 257 16.30 19.93 20.69
CA ASP A 257 15.32 20.85 21.29
C ASP A 257 15.40 22.28 20.74
N PHE A 258 15.66 22.40 19.43
CA PHE A 258 15.74 23.69 18.76
C PHE A 258 14.39 24.41 18.80
N GLU A 259 14.43 25.74 18.94
CA GLU A 259 13.24 26.61 18.81
C GLU A 259 13.22 27.39 17.49
N VAL A 260 14.21 27.16 16.63
CA VAL A 260 14.39 27.89 15.36
C VAL A 260 13.91 27.03 14.20
N CYS A 261 13.13 27.64 13.30
CA CYS A 261 12.59 26.96 12.13
C CYS A 261 13.69 26.39 11.21
N GLY A 262 13.40 25.24 10.61
CA GLY A 262 14.26 24.62 9.60
C GLY A 262 15.47 23.85 10.14
N LEU A 263 15.64 23.76 11.47
CA LEU A 263 16.65 22.92 12.09
C LEU A 263 16.11 21.53 12.46
N SER A 264 14.83 21.43 12.81
CA SER A 264 14.17 20.17 13.14
C SER A 264 12.77 20.14 12.56
N VAL A 265 12.49 19.10 11.79
CA VAL A 265 11.18 18.87 11.15
C VAL A 265 10.07 18.74 12.20
N TRP A 266 10.40 18.23 13.38
CA TRP A 266 9.47 18.04 14.49
C TRP A 266 9.15 19.35 15.21
N THR A 267 10.12 20.26 15.29
CA THR A 267 9.91 21.61 15.83
C THR A 267 8.94 22.36 14.93
N ASP A 268 9.20 22.35 13.63
CA ASP A 268 8.35 23.02 12.64
C ASP A 268 6.95 22.42 12.61
N LEU A 269 6.81 21.09 12.74
CA LEU A 269 5.49 20.44 12.84
C LEU A 269 4.74 20.90 14.09
N LEU A 270 5.38 20.91 15.26
CA LEU A 270 4.76 21.36 16.51
C LEU A 270 4.32 22.82 16.48
N MET A 271 4.97 23.67 15.68
CA MET A 271 4.55 25.06 15.50
C MET A 271 3.35 25.21 14.58
N GLU A 272 3.09 24.24 13.69
CA GLU A 272 2.02 24.31 12.69
C GLU A 272 0.74 23.52 13.04
N ILE A 273 0.76 22.63 14.05
CA ILE A 273 -0.38 21.74 14.38
C ILE A 273 -1.03 21.99 15.74
#